data_AF-A0A7Y7CRU9-F1
#
_entry.id   AF-A0A7Y7CRU9-F1
#
_cell.length_a   1.000
_cell.length_b   1.000
_cell.length_c   1.000
_cell.angle_alpha   90.00
_cell.angle_beta   90.00
_cell.angle_gamma   90.00
#
_symmetry.space_group_name_H-M   'P 1'
#
loop_
_entity.id
_entity.type
_entity.pdbx_description
1 polymer ?
#
loop_
_entity_poly.entity_id
_entity_poly.type
_entity_poly.pdbx_seq_one_letter_code
_entity_poly.pdbx_strand_id
1 'polypeptide(L)'
;HPPGLIADGRDMGTVVFPQAALKIYLDASAEERAQRRYKQLIDKGVGASLEDILQDLLARDDRDMNRSVSPLKPADDAIRLDSTSMTIEEVLAAILEEARHRGVR
;
A
#
# COMPACT_ATOMS: atom_id res chain seq x y z
N HIS A 1 -4.66 -14.97 23.54
CA HIS A 1 -5.47 -14.43 22.42
C HIS A 1 -5.19 -15.29 21.19
N PRO A 2 -6.19 -15.61 20.36
CA PRO A 2 -5.92 -16.22 19.06
C PRO A 2 -4.99 -15.31 18.25
N PRO A 3 -4.12 -15.85 17.38
CA PRO A 3 -3.24 -15.05 16.55
C PRO A 3 -4.06 -14.17 15.58
N GLY A 4 -3.62 -12.94 15.37
CA GLY A 4 -4.18 -12.02 14.37
C GLY A 4 -3.63 -12.30 12.96
N LEU A 5 -4.20 -11.64 11.96
CA LEU A 5 -3.78 -11.69 10.55
C LEU A 5 -3.54 -10.28 10.02
N ILE A 6 -2.39 -10.07 9.38
CA ILE A 6 -2.13 -8.90 8.52
C ILE A 6 -2.19 -9.38 7.08
N ALA A 7 -3.05 -8.76 6.27
CA ALA A 7 -3.20 -9.06 4.85
C ALA A 7 -2.89 -7.81 4.01
N ASP A 8 -2.06 -7.97 2.99
CA ASP A 8 -1.72 -6.94 2.00
C ASP A 8 -2.26 -7.38 0.62
N GLY A 9 -2.93 -6.47 -0.08
CA GLY A 9 -3.50 -6.72 -1.39
C GLY A 9 -4.40 -5.57 -1.85
N ARG A 10 -4.99 -5.72 -3.04
CA ARG A 10 -5.76 -4.65 -3.71
C ARG A 10 -7.21 -4.53 -3.24
N ASP A 11 -7.81 -5.65 -2.83
CA ASP A 11 -9.23 -5.77 -2.50
C ASP A 11 -9.47 -6.42 -1.12
N MET A 12 -8.45 -6.37 -0.25
CA MET A 12 -8.51 -6.97 1.08
C MET A 12 -9.62 -6.36 1.95
N GLY A 13 -9.74 -5.04 1.98
CA GLY A 13 -10.74 -4.34 2.80
C GLY A 13 -12.14 -4.23 2.18
N THR A 14 -12.27 -4.51 0.87
CA THR A 14 -13.52 -4.36 0.12
C THR A 14 -14.19 -5.70 -0.21
N VAL A 15 -13.40 -6.75 -0.48
CA VAL A 15 -13.91 -8.05 -0.94
C VAL A 15 -13.53 -9.19 0.00
N VAL A 16 -12.24 -9.32 0.35
CA VAL A 16 -11.76 -10.52 1.09
C VAL A 16 -12.08 -10.46 2.58
N PHE A 17 -11.83 -9.31 3.22
CA PHE A 17 -12.08 -9.06 4.64
C PHE A 17 -12.89 -7.76 4.83
N PRO A 18 -14.13 -7.69 4.31
CA PRO A 18 -14.96 -6.48 4.43
C PRO A 18 -15.29 -6.12 5.89
N GLN A 19 -15.14 -7.06 6.83
CA GLN A 19 -15.35 -6.86 8.26
C GLN A 19 -14.04 -6.72 9.06
N ALA A 20 -12.91 -6.47 8.40
CA ALA A 20 -11.65 -6.23 9.08
C ALA A 20 -11.78 -5.05 10.06
N ALA A 21 -11.32 -5.23 11.30
CA ALA A 21 -11.40 -4.20 12.34
C ALA A 21 -10.59 -2.94 12.01
N LEU A 22 -9.49 -3.11 11.27
CA LEU A 22 -8.65 -2.05 10.75
C LEU A 22 -8.38 -2.28 9.26
N LYS A 23 -8.58 -1.22 8.46
CA LYS A 23 -8.27 -1.20 7.03
C LYS A 23 -7.43 0.04 6.76
N ILE A 24 -6.23 -0.16 6.22
CA ILE A 24 -5.36 0.92 5.79
C ILE A 24 -5.29 0.89 4.27
N TYR A 25 -5.57 2.02 3.63
CA TYR A 25 -5.26 2.25 2.24
C TYR A 25 -3.95 3.06 2.18
N LEU A 26 -2.84 2.35 2.05
CA LEU A 26 -1.51 2.93 1.97
C LEU A 26 -1.22 3.36 0.52
N ASP A 27 -0.93 4.63 0.31
CA ASP A 27 -0.67 5.21 -1.00
C ASP A 27 0.65 6.00 -0.99
N ALA A 28 1.12 6.35 -2.18
CA ALA A 28 2.19 7.31 -2.42
C ALA A 28 2.20 7.73 -3.90
N SER A 29 2.80 8.88 -4.19
CA SER A 29 3.06 9.31 -5.56
C SER A 29 3.78 8.21 -6.37
N ALA A 30 3.47 8.16 -7.66
CA ALA A 30 4.07 7.17 -8.56
C ALA A 30 5.58 7.34 -8.65
N GLU A 31 6.03 8.59 -8.63
CA GLU A 31 7.42 9.01 -8.64
C GLU A 31 8.17 8.49 -7.41
N GLU A 32 7.61 8.68 -6.21
CA GLU A 32 8.24 8.19 -4.99
C GLU A 32 8.29 6.65 -4.95
N ARG A 33 7.21 5.98 -5.37
CA ARG A 33 7.19 4.52 -5.46
C ARG A 33 8.23 4.00 -6.47
N ALA A 34 8.37 4.67 -7.61
CA ALA A 34 9.39 4.35 -8.60
C ALA A 34 10.80 4.56 -8.04
N GLN A 35 11.05 5.67 -7.35
CA GLN A 35 12.34 5.96 -6.72
C GLN A 35 12.73 4.94 -5.65
N ARG A 36 11.79 4.55 -4.78
CA ARG A 36 11.99 3.50 -3.77
C ARG A 36 12.32 2.17 -4.44
N ARG A 37 11.57 1.80 -5.49
CA ARG A 37 11.80 0.55 -6.24
C ARG A 37 13.15 0.56 -6.95
N TYR A 38 13.51 1.67 -7.57
CA TYR A 38 14.80 1.85 -8.22
C TYR A 38 15.94 1.64 -7.22
N LYS A 39 15.91 2.34 -6.07
CA LYS A 39 16.91 2.17 -5.01
C LYS A 39 17.03 0.71 -4.55
N GLN A 40 15.90 0.03 -4.31
CA GLN A 40 15.90 -1.40 -3.93
C GLN A 40 16.56 -2.32 -4.97
N LEU A 41 16.48 -1.99 -6.27
CA LEU A 41 17.11 -2.77 -7.33
C LEU A 41 18.61 -2.49 -7.42
N ILE A 42 19.01 -1.21 -7.34
CA ILE A 42 20.42 -0.81 -7.31
C ILE A 42 21.14 -1.40 -6.10
N ASP A 43 20.52 -1.37 -4.91
CA ASP A 43 21.08 -1.96 -3.68
C ASP A 43 21.28 -3.48 -3.79
N LYS A 44 20.56 -4.14 -4.72
CA LYS A 44 20.71 -5.57 -5.04
C LYS A 44 21.69 -5.84 -6.19
N GLY A 45 22.35 -4.81 -6.72
CA GLY A 45 23.25 -4.93 -7.87
C GLY A 45 22.52 -5.16 -9.20
N VAL A 46 21.21 -4.89 -9.27
CA VAL A 46 20.41 -5.04 -10.48
C VAL A 46 20.33 -3.70 -11.19
N GLY A 47 20.88 -3.62 -12.39
CA GLY A 47 20.72 -2.44 -13.26
C GLY A 47 19.24 -2.21 -13.57
N ALA A 48 18.79 -0.97 -13.42
CA ALA A 48 17.41 -0.59 -13.65
C ALA A 48 17.31 0.82 -14.25
N SER A 49 16.20 1.12 -14.92
CA SER A 49 15.85 2.45 -15.41
C SER A 49 14.72 3.01 -14.55
N LEU A 50 14.92 4.20 -13.98
CA LEU A 50 13.87 4.86 -13.19
C LEU A 50 12.64 5.17 -14.05
N GLU A 51 12.86 5.59 -15.30
CA GLU A 51 11.80 5.92 -16.24
C GLU A 51 10.95 4.69 -16.58
N ASP A 52 11.59 3.55 -16.88
CA ASP A 52 10.86 2.30 -17.19
C ASP A 52 10.03 1.84 -15.99
N ILE A 53 10.60 1.91 -14.78
CA ILE A 53 9.89 1.58 -13.54
C ILE A 53 8.66 2.47 -13.35
N LEU A 54 8.80 3.78 -13.59
CA LEU A 54 7.70 4.73 -13.44
C LEU A 54 6.58 4.42 -14.44
N GLN A 55 6.92 4.19 -15.72
CA GLN A 55 5.92 3.87 -16.75
C GLN A 55 5.19 2.55 -16.44
N ASP A 56 5.93 1.51 -16.05
CA ASP A 56 5.35 0.23 -15.66
C ASP A 56 4.40 0.37 -14.47
N LEU A 57 4.78 1.19 -13.50
CA LEU A 57 3.99 1.44 -12.30
C LEU A 57 2.71 2.21 -12.64
N LEU A 58 2.78 3.28 -13.43
CA LEU A 58 1.60 4.04 -13.88
C LEU A 58 0.63 3.16 -14.68
N ALA A 59 1.15 2.38 -15.63
CA ALA A 59 0.33 1.47 -16.44
C ALA A 59 -0.33 0.38 -15.59
N ARG A 60 0.37 -0.10 -14.55
CA ARG A 60 -0.18 -1.07 -13.60
C ARG A 60 -1.28 -0.44 -12.74
N ASP A 61 -1.05 0.76 -12.20
CA ASP A 61 -2.03 1.44 -11.36
C ASP A 61 -3.32 1.73 -12.13
N ASP A 62 -3.20 2.24 -13.37
CA ASP A 62 -4.35 2.48 -14.25
C ASP A 62 -5.16 1.19 -14.46
N ARG A 63 -4.48 0.09 -14.77
CA ARG A 63 -5.12 -1.23 -14.93
C ARG A 63 -5.77 -1.72 -13.64
N ASP A 64 -5.10 -1.58 -12.49
CA ASP A 64 -5.60 -2.02 -11.18
C ASP A 64 -6.82 -1.18 -10.74
N MET A 65 -6.86 0.11 -11.06
CA MET A 65 -7.99 1.01 -10.74
C MET A 65 -9.18 0.81 -11.69
N ASN A 66 -8.92 0.57 -12.98
CA ASN A 66 -9.97 0.51 -14.02
C ASN A 66 -10.50 -0.90 -14.29
N ARG A 67 -9.98 -1.94 -13.62
CA ARG A 67 -10.48 -3.31 -13.81
C ARG A 67 -11.94 -3.44 -13.38
N SER A 68 -12.72 -4.20 -14.15
CA SER A 68 -14.16 -4.40 -13.92
C SER A 68 -14.49 -5.22 -12.66
N VAL A 69 -13.55 -6.05 -12.20
CA VAL A 69 -13.72 -6.92 -11.03
C VAL A 69 -12.71 -6.55 -9.95
N SER A 70 -13.20 -6.28 -8.74
CA SER A 70 -12.39 -5.90 -7.56
C SER A 70 -11.44 -4.71 -7.78
N PRO A 71 -11.84 -3.58 -8.39
CA PRO A 71 -10.92 -2.46 -8.65
C PRO A 71 -10.15 -2.02 -7.39
N LEU A 72 -8.91 -1.55 -7.58
CA LEU A 72 -8.13 -0.92 -6.51
C LEU A 72 -8.86 0.36 -6.08
N LYS A 73 -9.60 0.23 -4.98
CA LYS A 73 -10.40 1.30 -4.38
C LYS A 73 -10.27 1.17 -2.87
N PRO A 74 -10.12 2.28 -2.12
CA PRO A 74 -10.23 2.25 -0.67
C PRO A 74 -11.63 1.76 -0.27
N ALA A 75 -11.71 0.93 0.78
CA ALA A 75 -12.98 0.68 1.44
C ALA A 75 -13.51 1.99 2.07
N ASP A 76 -14.83 2.12 2.20
CA ASP A 76 -15.44 3.37 2.67
C ASP A 76 -15.00 3.74 4.11
N ASP A 77 -14.64 2.73 4.91
CA ASP A 77 -14.13 2.84 6.29
C ASP A 77 -12.60 2.70 6.40
N ALA A 78 -11.89 2.63 5.27
CA ALA A 78 -10.44 2.56 5.24
C ALA A 78 -9.78 3.90 5.53
N ILE A 79 -8.70 3.87 6.29
CA ILE A 79 -7.88 5.04 6.56
C ILE A 79 -6.87 5.19 5.44
N ARG A 80 -6.92 6.33 4.76
CA ARG A 80 -5.97 6.66 3.70
C ARG A 80 -4.69 7.21 4.34
N LEU A 81 -3.57 6.58 4.05
CA LEU A 81 -2.26 6.99 4.52
C LEU A 81 -1.37 7.27 3.32
N ASP A 82 -1.10 8.55 3.06
CA ASP A 82 -0.15 8.96 2.02
C ASP A 82 1.28 8.92 2.58
N SER A 83 2.06 7.97 2.10
CA SER A 83 3.44 7.75 2.52
C SER A 83 4.47 8.48 1.66
N THR A 84 4.06 9.37 0.73
CA THR A 84 4.98 10.01 -0.23
C THR A 84 6.18 10.66 0.43
N SER A 85 5.97 11.37 1.55
CA SER A 85 7.04 12.04 2.30
C SER A 85 7.36 11.38 3.64
N MET A 86 6.94 10.12 3.83
CA MET A 86 7.11 9.40 5.09
C MET A 86 8.24 8.38 5.02
N THR A 87 8.97 8.22 6.12
CA THR A 87 9.88 7.09 6.34
C THR A 87 9.11 5.80 6.67
N ILE A 88 9.81 4.67 6.66
CA ILE A 88 9.22 3.37 7.05
C ILE A 88 8.78 3.43 8.52
N GLU A 89 9.58 4.05 9.38
CA GLU A 89 9.31 4.19 10.81
C GLU A 89 8.08 5.07 11.06
N GLU A 90 7.90 6.15 10.31
CA GLU A 90 6.73 7.02 10.40
C GLU A 90 5.46 6.31 9.93
N VAL A 91 5.53 5.56 8.82
CA VAL A 91 4.39 4.75 8.34
C VAL A 91 4.02 3.69 9.38
N LEU A 92 5.02 3.00 9.93
CA LEU A 92 4.80 1.98 10.96
C LEU A 92 4.15 2.60 12.22
N ALA A 93 4.68 3.73 12.69
CA ALA A 93 4.14 4.43 13.85
C ALA A 93 2.68 4.85 13.63
N ALA A 94 2.35 5.41 12.45
CA ALA A 94 0.98 5.79 12.12
C ALA A 94 0.01 4.59 12.11
N ILE A 95 0.42 3.46 11.52
CA ILE A 95 -0.41 2.25 11.46
C ILE A 95 -0.60 1.64 12.85
N LEU A 96 0.46 1.57 13.66
CA LEU A 96 0.39 1.04 15.03
C LEU A 96 -0.49 1.91 15.92
N GLU A 97 -0.42 3.24 15.77
CA GLU A 97 -1.26 4.15 16.52
C GLU A 97 -2.74 3.94 16.23
N GLU A 98 -3.08 3.78 14.95
CA GLU A 98 -4.45 3.49 14.55
C GLU A 98 -4.92 2.10 15.04
N ALA A 99 -4.05 1.09 15.00
CA ALA A 99 -4.35 -0.22 15.56
C ALA A 99 -4.70 -0.12 17.06
N ARG A 100 -3.94 0.65 17.85
CA ARG A 100 -4.27 0.90 19.26
C ARG A 100 -5.61 1.59 19.43
N HIS A 101 -5.90 2.63 18.65
CA HIS A 101 -7.17 3.36 18.72
C HIS A 101 -8.38 2.44 18.48
N ARG A 102 -8.26 1.48 17.57
CA ARG A 102 -9.31 0.50 17.28
C ARG A 102 -9.29 -0.74 18.18
N GLY A 103 -8.38 -0.80 19.15
CA GLY A 103 -8.24 -1.94 20.05
C GLY A 103 -7.73 -3.22 19.37
N VAL A 104 -7.14 -3.09 18.18
CA VAL A 104 -6.47 -4.18 17.46
C VAL A 104 -5.06 -4.31 18.04
N ARG A 105 -4.68 -5.53 18.45
CA ARG A 105 -3.41 -5.84 19.11
C ARG A 105 -2.69 -6.97 18.42
#